data_AF-A0A975Y6C8-F1
#
_entry.id   AF-A0A975Y6C8-F1
#
_cell.length_a   1.000
_cell.length_b   1.000
_cell.length_c   1.000
_cell.angle_alpha   90.00
_cell.angle_beta   90.00
_cell.angle_gamma   90.00
#
_symmetry.space_group_name_H-M   'P 1'
#
loop_
_entity.id
_entity.type
_entity.pdbx_description
1 polymer ?
#
loop_
_entity_poly.entity_id
_entity_poly.type
_entity_poly.pdbx_seq_one_letter_code
_entity_poly.pdbx_strand_id
1 'polypeptide(L)'
;MKTKTFLSAALLSAVGIISNSPIVLAEEIACRSTLGAVTVDNVRVPSGATCTLSGTKVQGNVIVESNAILRASTVNVIGNIQAENARNVVVNSSSVIGGSIQIKQSKAANIANSRINQDLQFDENTATLAASGNTIGGNLQAFKNTGGITIRNNRINGNLQCKENVPAPTGGGNTVQGSKEDQCSRL
;
A
#
# COMPACT_ATOMS: atom_id res chain seq x y z
N MET A 1 20.30 -38.88 -79.83
CA MET A 1 21.02 -37.74 -80.45
C MET A 1 20.87 -36.54 -79.53
N LYS A 2 21.96 -35.86 -79.11
CA LYS A 2 22.01 -34.66 -78.21
C LYS A 2 21.54 -34.94 -76.74
N THR A 3 22.37 -34.83 -75.68
CA THR A 3 22.93 -33.65 -74.92
C THR A 3 21.86 -32.80 -74.21
N LYS A 4 21.93 -32.36 -72.93
CA LYS A 4 22.92 -32.33 -71.79
C LYS A 4 22.11 -32.30 -70.46
N THR A 5 22.49 -32.87 -69.30
CA THR A 5 23.31 -32.28 -68.18
C THR A 5 23.01 -30.81 -67.79
N PHE A 6 22.94 -30.37 -66.51
CA PHE A 6 23.29 -30.95 -65.18
C PHE A 6 22.08 -30.89 -64.18
N LEU A 7 22.04 -30.43 -62.89
CA LEU A 7 22.99 -29.82 -61.91
C LEU A 7 22.45 -29.85 -60.43
N SER A 8 23.23 -30.38 -59.46
CA SER A 8 23.25 -30.15 -57.98
C SER A 8 22.05 -30.39 -57.03
N ALA A 9 22.37 -30.45 -55.72
CA ALA A 9 21.51 -30.78 -54.58
C ALA A 9 21.62 -29.73 -53.43
N ALA A 10 20.72 -29.81 -52.44
CA ALA A 10 20.93 -29.26 -51.09
C ALA A 10 20.02 -29.98 -50.06
N LEU A 11 20.59 -30.46 -48.95
CA LEU A 11 19.82 -30.71 -47.72
C LEU A 11 19.88 -29.43 -46.86
N LEU A 12 18.74 -28.93 -46.41
CA LEU A 12 18.70 -27.92 -45.34
C LEU A 12 18.24 -28.57 -44.03
N SER A 13 19.19 -28.78 -43.13
CA SER A 13 18.91 -29.05 -41.73
C SER A 13 18.41 -27.77 -41.05
N ALA A 14 17.12 -27.69 -40.78
CA ALA A 14 16.53 -26.56 -40.08
C ALA A 14 16.99 -26.53 -38.61
N VAL A 15 17.98 -25.68 -38.29
CA VAL A 15 18.44 -25.45 -36.92
C VAL A 15 17.35 -24.68 -36.16
N GLY A 16 16.68 -25.36 -35.23
CA GLY A 16 15.66 -24.75 -34.37
C GLY A 16 16.28 -23.71 -33.43
N ILE A 17 15.96 -22.43 -33.65
CA ILE A 17 16.39 -21.33 -32.78
C ILE A 17 15.59 -21.41 -31.48
N ILE A 18 16.22 -21.88 -30.41
CA ILE A 18 15.62 -21.87 -29.07
C ILE A 18 15.66 -20.43 -28.55
N SER A 19 14.54 -19.71 -28.74
CA SER A 19 14.38 -18.34 -28.28
C SER A 19 14.21 -18.28 -26.76
N ASN A 20 15.33 -18.33 -26.02
CA ASN A 20 15.38 -18.07 -24.58
C ASN A 20 15.04 -16.60 -24.27
N SER A 21 13.75 -16.27 -24.28
CA SER A 21 13.25 -15.03 -23.69
C SER A 21 13.45 -15.11 -22.17
N PRO A 22 14.16 -14.16 -21.53
CA PRO A 22 14.24 -14.13 -20.07
C PRO A 22 12.85 -13.83 -19.50
N ILE A 23 12.38 -14.64 -18.56
CA ILE A 23 11.09 -14.41 -17.91
C ILE A 23 11.22 -13.19 -16.99
N VAL A 24 10.56 -12.09 -17.34
CA VAL A 24 10.50 -10.88 -16.52
C VAL A 24 9.51 -11.11 -15.37
N LEU A 25 10.02 -11.52 -14.22
CA LEU A 25 9.25 -11.86 -13.02
C LEU A 25 9.47 -10.83 -11.89
N ALA A 26 8.65 -9.77 -11.88
CA ALA A 26 8.59 -8.80 -10.78
C ALA A 26 7.24 -8.03 -10.64
N GLU A 27 6.16 -8.50 -11.27
CA GLU A 27 4.82 -7.86 -11.22
C GLU A 27 4.31 -7.63 -9.77
N GLU A 28 4.68 -8.54 -8.86
CA GLU A 28 4.57 -8.40 -7.42
C GLU A 28 5.88 -8.80 -6.74
N ILE A 29 6.35 -8.00 -5.77
CA ILE A 29 7.48 -8.35 -4.91
C ILE A 29 6.99 -8.73 -3.50
N ALA A 30 7.23 -9.99 -3.14
CA ALA A 30 6.98 -10.54 -1.80
C ALA A 30 8.06 -10.06 -0.80
N CYS A 31 7.89 -8.86 -0.26
CA CYS A 31 8.81 -8.22 0.67
C CYS A 31 8.82 -8.91 2.05
N ARG A 32 9.97 -9.51 2.41
CA ARG A 32 10.18 -10.22 3.68
C ARG A 32 11.26 -9.60 4.60
N SER A 33 11.83 -8.46 4.19
CA SER A 33 12.89 -7.77 4.95
C SER A 33 12.86 -6.25 4.71
N THR A 34 13.65 -5.74 3.76
CA THR A 34 13.78 -4.31 3.46
C THR A 34 13.91 -4.08 1.96
N LEU A 35 13.12 -3.14 1.42
CA LEU A 35 13.35 -2.51 0.13
C LEU A 35 13.86 -1.08 0.36
N GLY A 36 14.95 -0.72 -0.30
CA GLY A 36 15.50 0.63 -0.28
C GLY A 36 14.82 1.56 -1.30
N ALA A 37 15.58 2.54 -1.77
CA ALA A 37 15.16 3.50 -2.80
C ALA A 37 15.13 2.88 -4.21
N VAL A 38 14.39 1.78 -4.35
CA VAL A 38 14.12 1.06 -5.61
C VAL A 38 12.73 1.41 -6.14
N THR A 39 12.49 1.15 -7.43
CA THR A 39 11.15 1.21 -8.04
C THR A 39 10.68 -0.22 -8.30
N VAL A 40 9.43 -0.50 -7.96
CA VAL A 40 8.80 -1.83 -8.04
C VAL A 40 7.34 -1.67 -8.48
N ASP A 41 6.74 -2.73 -9.04
CA ASP A 41 5.36 -2.67 -9.51
C ASP A 41 4.38 -2.77 -8.33
N ASN A 42 4.08 -3.98 -7.85
CA ASN A 42 3.33 -4.17 -6.60
C ASN A 42 4.24 -4.66 -5.47
N VAL A 43 3.88 -4.36 -4.22
CA VAL A 43 4.51 -4.94 -3.02
C VAL A 43 3.47 -5.75 -2.26
N ARG A 44 3.86 -6.96 -1.89
CA ARG A 44 3.13 -7.78 -0.93
C ARG A 44 4.00 -8.06 0.26
N VAL A 45 3.46 -7.90 1.47
CA VAL A 45 4.10 -8.29 2.73
C VAL A 45 3.45 -9.61 3.18
N PRO A 46 4.13 -10.76 3.01
CA PRO A 46 3.51 -12.06 3.30
C PRO A 46 3.19 -12.25 4.77
N SER A 47 2.26 -13.16 5.05
CA SER A 47 1.71 -13.42 6.38
C SER A 47 2.82 -13.66 7.42
N GLY A 48 2.73 -12.96 8.55
CA GLY A 48 3.73 -12.97 9.62
C GLY A 48 5.11 -12.35 9.29
N ALA A 49 5.37 -11.93 8.05
CA ALA A 49 6.64 -11.29 7.68
C ALA A 49 6.71 -9.82 8.15
N THR A 50 7.92 -9.25 8.12
CA THR A 50 8.14 -7.81 8.27
C THR A 50 8.72 -7.26 6.98
N CYS A 51 8.10 -6.21 6.44
CA CYS A 51 8.67 -5.42 5.35
C CYS A 51 8.96 -3.99 5.82
N THR A 52 10.15 -3.49 5.47
CA THR A 52 10.52 -2.08 5.59
C THR A 52 10.67 -1.50 4.19
N LEU A 53 9.94 -0.44 3.88
CA LEU A 53 10.05 0.32 2.64
C LEU A 53 10.68 1.68 2.95
N SER A 54 11.87 1.96 2.41
CA SER A 54 12.64 3.17 2.72
C SER A 54 13.05 3.89 1.45
N GLY A 55 12.35 4.99 1.12
CA GLY A 55 12.52 5.67 -0.17
C GLY A 55 11.94 4.93 -1.39
N THR A 56 11.24 3.81 -1.16
CA THR A 56 10.74 2.93 -2.22
C THR A 56 9.62 3.58 -3.04
N LYS A 57 9.62 3.36 -4.35
CA LYS A 57 8.53 3.73 -5.26
C LYS A 57 7.75 2.48 -5.69
N VAL A 58 6.44 2.51 -5.54
CA VAL A 58 5.53 1.39 -5.87
C VAL A 58 4.54 1.89 -6.92
N GLN A 59 4.56 1.33 -8.14
CA GLN A 59 3.71 1.77 -9.26
C GLN A 59 2.26 1.29 -9.14
N GLY A 60 2.04 0.19 -8.43
CA GLY A 60 0.75 -0.37 -8.08
C GLY A 60 0.45 -0.20 -6.59
N ASN A 61 0.06 -1.30 -5.93
CA ASN A 61 -0.42 -1.31 -4.56
C ASN A 61 0.58 -1.92 -3.58
N VAL A 62 0.39 -1.65 -2.29
CA VAL A 62 1.01 -2.39 -1.18
C VAL A 62 -0.05 -3.20 -0.45
N ILE A 63 0.08 -4.53 -0.45
CA ILE A 63 -0.79 -5.46 0.27
C ILE A 63 -0.07 -5.97 1.52
N VAL A 64 -0.71 -5.92 2.69
CA VAL A 64 -0.16 -6.41 3.96
C VAL A 64 -1.05 -7.51 4.51
N GLU A 65 -0.53 -8.74 4.54
CA GLU A 65 -1.30 -9.93 4.96
C GLU A 65 -1.42 -10.10 6.48
N SER A 66 -2.17 -11.13 6.88
CA SER A 66 -2.43 -11.52 8.26
C SER A 66 -1.16 -11.62 9.11
N ASN A 67 -1.21 -10.99 10.29
CA ASN A 67 -0.14 -10.89 11.28
C ASN A 67 1.20 -10.31 10.76
N ALA A 68 1.24 -9.76 9.53
CA ALA A 68 2.43 -9.15 8.96
C ALA A 68 2.67 -7.72 9.49
N ILE A 69 3.86 -7.17 9.25
CA ILE A 69 4.25 -5.82 9.64
C ILE A 69 4.76 -5.03 8.43
N LEU A 70 4.17 -3.86 8.18
CA LEU A 70 4.71 -2.86 7.25
C LEU A 70 5.30 -1.68 8.02
N ARG A 71 6.51 -1.25 7.62
CA ARG A 71 7.12 0.03 8.00
C ARG A 71 7.50 0.79 6.73
N ALA A 72 6.72 1.79 6.35
CA ALA A 72 6.97 2.64 5.19
C ALA A 72 7.42 4.04 5.63
N SER A 73 8.56 4.49 5.11
CA SER A 73 9.14 5.81 5.35
C SER A 73 9.63 6.43 4.04
N THR A 74 9.22 7.67 3.77
CA THR A 74 9.60 8.41 2.54
C THR A 74 9.22 7.66 1.25
N VAL A 75 8.13 6.88 1.27
CA VAL A 75 7.69 6.10 0.09
C VAL A 75 6.84 6.93 -0.85
N ASN A 76 6.77 6.51 -2.11
CA ASN A 76 5.77 6.96 -3.06
C ASN A 76 5.02 5.74 -3.61
N VAL A 77 3.75 5.58 -3.22
CA VAL A 77 2.86 4.51 -3.69
C VAL A 77 1.82 5.14 -4.59
N ILE A 78 1.78 4.76 -5.87
CA ILE A 78 0.82 5.33 -6.83
C ILE A 78 -0.60 4.81 -6.56
N GLY A 79 -0.74 3.53 -6.23
CA GLY A 79 -1.99 2.91 -5.80
C GLY A 79 -2.26 3.05 -4.31
N ASN A 80 -2.83 2.00 -3.72
CA ASN A 80 -3.30 1.96 -2.34
C ASN A 80 -2.33 1.25 -1.40
N ILE A 81 -2.46 1.51 -0.09
CA ILE A 81 -1.95 0.60 0.96
C ILE A 81 -3.15 -0.09 1.59
N GLN A 82 -3.20 -1.42 1.51
CA GLN A 82 -4.31 -2.24 2.01
C GLN A 82 -3.75 -3.27 2.99
N ALA A 83 -4.28 -3.28 4.21
CA ALA A 83 -3.86 -4.17 5.27
C ALA A 83 -5.07 -4.82 5.93
N GLU A 84 -5.08 -6.15 5.95
CA GLU A 84 -6.16 -6.94 6.54
C GLU A 84 -5.58 -7.97 7.51
N ASN A 85 -6.13 -8.05 8.73
CA ASN A 85 -5.63 -8.92 9.80
C ASN A 85 -4.14 -8.65 10.20
N ALA A 86 -3.56 -7.52 9.81
CA ALA A 86 -2.14 -7.21 9.98
C ALA A 86 -1.74 -6.97 11.45
N ARG A 87 -0.47 -7.21 11.79
CA ARG A 87 0.05 -7.02 13.16
C ARG A 87 0.41 -5.56 13.44
N ASN A 88 1.00 -4.85 12.49
CA ASN A 88 1.26 -3.40 12.61
C ASN A 88 1.49 -2.76 11.24
N VAL A 89 0.90 -1.59 10.99
CA VAL A 89 1.19 -0.78 9.80
C VAL A 89 1.65 0.62 10.19
N VAL A 90 2.90 0.95 9.84
CA VAL A 90 3.47 2.28 10.04
C VAL A 90 3.73 2.92 8.69
N VAL A 91 3.21 4.13 8.47
CA VAL A 91 3.45 4.94 7.26
C VAL A 91 3.82 6.35 7.72
N ASN A 92 5.03 6.81 7.41
CA ASN A 92 5.55 8.06 7.95
C ASN A 92 6.55 8.79 7.03
N SER A 93 7.15 9.88 7.55
CA SER A 93 8.28 10.60 6.95
C SER A 93 7.99 11.13 5.54
N SER A 94 6.97 11.97 5.39
CA SER A 94 6.60 12.62 4.12
C SER A 94 6.27 11.64 2.99
N SER A 95 5.75 10.46 3.33
CA SER A 95 5.29 9.48 2.34
C SER A 95 4.08 10.00 1.55
N VAL A 96 3.99 9.61 0.28
CA VAL A 96 2.91 9.98 -0.64
C VAL A 96 2.19 8.71 -1.11
N ILE A 97 0.87 8.68 -0.92
CA ILE A 97 -0.02 7.60 -1.37
C ILE A 97 -1.03 8.22 -2.35
N GLY A 98 -1.07 7.71 -3.59
CA GLY A 98 -1.92 8.18 -4.67
C GLY A 98 -3.36 7.67 -4.60
N GLY A 99 -3.57 6.51 -3.97
CA GLY A 99 -4.86 5.98 -3.58
C GLY A 99 -5.22 6.28 -2.12
N SER A 100 -5.91 5.33 -1.50
CA SER A 100 -6.31 5.31 -0.09
C SER A 100 -5.36 4.46 0.77
N ILE A 101 -5.45 4.65 2.09
CA ILE A 101 -4.90 3.70 3.07
C ILE A 101 -6.07 3.03 3.81
N GLN A 102 -6.19 1.72 3.70
CA GLN A 102 -7.22 0.91 4.36
C GLN A 102 -6.57 -0.06 5.36
N ILE A 103 -6.93 0.07 6.65
CA ILE A 103 -6.48 -0.80 7.74
C ILE A 103 -7.71 -1.48 8.34
N LYS A 104 -7.87 -2.78 8.08
CA LYS A 104 -9.08 -3.55 8.42
C LYS A 104 -8.75 -4.73 9.32
N GLN A 105 -9.55 -4.97 10.35
CA GLN A 105 -9.49 -6.14 11.26
C GLN A 105 -8.08 -6.43 11.82
N SER A 106 -7.22 -5.41 11.84
CA SER A 106 -5.80 -5.50 12.17
C SER A 106 -5.58 -5.16 13.65
N LYS A 107 -4.33 -5.20 14.10
CA LYS A 107 -3.97 -4.83 15.47
C LYS A 107 -3.69 -3.32 15.56
N ALA A 108 -2.45 -2.89 15.35
CA ALA A 108 -2.04 -1.50 15.50
C ALA A 108 -1.75 -0.82 14.16
N ALA A 109 -1.85 0.52 14.12
CA ALA A 109 -1.34 1.31 13.00
C ALA A 109 -0.97 2.74 13.42
N ASN A 110 0.04 3.30 12.74
CA ASN A 110 0.47 4.68 12.91
C ASN A 110 0.73 5.33 11.55
N ILE A 111 -0.22 6.13 11.09
CA ILE A 111 -0.19 6.85 9.83
C ILE A 111 0.09 8.32 10.15
N ALA A 112 1.29 8.81 9.85
CA ALA A 112 1.72 10.13 10.29
C ALA A 112 2.47 10.92 9.22
N ASN A 113 2.39 12.25 9.27
CA ASN A 113 3.17 13.18 8.44
C ASN A 113 3.22 12.78 6.95
N SER A 114 2.10 12.30 6.40
CA SER A 114 2.01 11.73 5.06
C SER A 114 0.92 12.41 4.23
N ARG A 115 1.04 12.34 2.90
CA ARG A 115 -0.01 12.77 1.97
C ARG A 115 -0.75 11.55 1.44
N ILE A 116 -2.07 11.53 1.60
CA ILE A 116 -2.97 10.51 1.08
C ILE A 116 -3.93 11.22 0.13
N ASN A 117 -3.92 10.87 -1.15
CA ASN A 117 -4.74 11.59 -2.15
C ASN A 117 -6.23 11.23 -2.08
N GLN A 118 -6.57 10.04 -1.57
CA GLN A 118 -7.96 9.62 -1.32
C GLN A 118 -8.18 9.46 0.19
N ASP A 119 -8.78 8.37 0.66
CA ASP A 119 -9.25 8.19 2.04
C ASP A 119 -8.20 7.54 2.98
N LEU A 120 -8.37 7.78 4.29
CA LEU A 120 -7.76 6.98 5.35
C LEU A 120 -8.86 6.28 6.16
N GLN A 121 -8.88 4.95 6.14
CA GLN A 121 -9.93 4.14 6.79
C GLN A 121 -9.33 3.17 7.82
N PHE A 122 -9.87 3.21 9.04
CA PHE A 122 -9.63 2.23 10.10
C PHE A 122 -10.94 1.51 10.45
N ASP A 123 -11.03 0.22 10.18
CA ASP A 123 -12.24 -0.59 10.40
C ASP A 123 -11.95 -1.82 11.26
N GLU A 124 -12.73 -2.02 12.33
CA GLU A 124 -12.71 -3.22 13.20
C GLU A 124 -11.33 -3.58 13.81
N ASN A 125 -10.42 -2.62 14.00
CA ASN A 125 -9.08 -2.88 14.52
C ASN A 125 -9.02 -2.98 16.06
N THR A 126 -8.06 -3.76 16.56
CA THR A 126 -8.06 -4.31 17.93
C THR A 126 -6.97 -3.78 18.86
N ALA A 127 -6.02 -2.98 18.37
CA ALA A 127 -5.00 -2.31 19.18
C ALA A 127 -4.89 -0.82 18.81
N THR A 128 -3.89 -0.13 19.35
CA THR A 128 -3.79 1.33 19.27
C THR A 128 -3.62 1.85 17.84
N LEU A 129 -4.43 2.86 17.50
CA LEU A 129 -4.42 3.52 16.21
C LEU A 129 -4.01 4.99 16.33
N ALA A 130 -3.22 5.48 15.38
CA ALA A 130 -2.87 6.89 15.26
C ALA A 130 -2.96 7.39 13.81
N ALA A 131 -3.61 8.55 13.65
CA ALA A 131 -3.57 9.38 12.45
C ALA A 131 -3.13 10.79 12.84
N SER A 132 -1.93 11.23 12.44
CA SER A 132 -1.48 12.59 12.79
C SER A 132 -0.58 13.32 11.81
N GLY A 133 -0.89 14.60 11.55
CA GLY A 133 -0.08 15.44 10.66
C GLY A 133 -0.27 15.11 9.18
N ASN A 134 -1.31 14.36 8.81
CA ASN A 134 -1.54 13.95 7.43
C ASN A 134 -2.32 15.00 6.63
N THR A 135 -2.07 15.07 5.33
CA THR A 135 -2.98 15.72 4.38
C THR A 135 -3.75 14.64 3.63
N ILE A 136 -5.08 14.66 3.77
CA ILE A 136 -5.99 13.62 3.26
C ILE A 136 -6.94 14.27 2.24
N GLY A 137 -6.91 13.78 1.00
CA GLY A 137 -7.67 14.33 -0.12
C GLY A 137 -9.13 13.87 -0.18
N GLY A 138 -9.43 12.72 0.42
CA GLY A 138 -10.78 12.25 0.74
C GLY A 138 -11.10 12.40 2.22
N ASN A 139 -11.71 11.37 2.79
CA ASN A 139 -12.22 11.30 4.16
C ASN A 139 -11.21 10.66 5.13
N LEU A 140 -11.39 10.90 6.43
CA LEU A 140 -10.82 10.07 7.48
C LEU A 140 -11.96 9.34 8.20
N GLN A 141 -12.00 8.02 8.07
CA GLN A 141 -13.03 7.14 8.62
C GLN A 141 -12.44 6.23 9.71
N ALA A 142 -13.14 6.11 10.83
CA ALA A 142 -12.78 5.23 11.92
C ALA A 142 -14.03 4.52 12.47
N PHE A 143 -14.18 3.23 12.19
CA PHE A 143 -15.36 2.45 12.56
C PHE A 143 -15.02 1.23 13.42
N LYS A 144 -15.78 1.02 14.51
CA LYS A 144 -15.77 -0.18 15.37
C LYS A 144 -14.41 -0.57 15.99
N ASN A 145 -13.43 0.32 16.04
CA ASN A 145 -12.10 -0.02 16.55
C ASN A 145 -12.10 -0.08 18.09
N THR A 146 -11.48 -1.11 18.68
CA THR A 146 -11.55 -1.42 20.13
C THR A 146 -10.25 -1.16 20.90
N GLY A 147 -9.16 -0.81 20.21
CA GLY A 147 -7.85 -0.52 20.82
C GLY A 147 -7.58 0.95 21.15
N GLY A 148 -8.56 1.83 20.92
CA GLY A 148 -8.42 3.28 21.08
C GLY A 148 -7.68 3.98 19.93
N ILE A 149 -8.11 5.21 19.62
CA ILE A 149 -7.62 5.98 18.46
C ILE A 149 -7.18 7.39 18.88
N THR A 150 -6.06 7.86 18.34
CA THR A 150 -5.64 9.27 18.38
C THR A 150 -5.68 9.89 16.98
N ILE A 151 -6.51 10.91 16.78
CA ILE A 151 -6.66 11.65 15.52
C ILE A 151 -6.32 13.12 15.78
N ARG A 152 -5.16 13.60 15.32
CA ARG A 152 -4.69 14.97 15.63
C ARG A 152 -3.93 15.67 14.52
N ASN A 153 -4.13 16.97 14.36
CA ASN A 153 -3.41 17.83 13.42
C ASN A 153 -3.49 17.37 11.94
N ASN A 154 -4.55 16.67 11.53
CA ASN A 154 -4.74 16.28 10.13
C ASN A 154 -5.46 17.40 9.35
N ARG A 155 -5.16 17.54 8.05
CA ARG A 155 -5.88 18.40 7.11
C ARG A 155 -6.66 17.51 6.13
N ILE A 156 -7.98 17.50 6.26
CA ILE A 156 -8.91 16.57 5.59
C ILE A 156 -9.82 17.38 4.64
N ASN A 157 -9.87 17.01 3.37
CA ASN A 157 -10.72 17.67 2.37
C ASN A 157 -12.17 17.12 2.37
N GLY A 158 -12.35 15.83 2.69
CA GLY A 158 -13.66 15.23 2.92
C GLY A 158 -14.13 15.38 4.36
N ASN A 159 -14.82 14.36 4.85
CA ASN A 159 -15.38 14.29 6.21
C ASN A 159 -14.42 13.59 7.18
N LEU A 160 -14.61 13.84 8.48
CA LEU A 160 -14.02 13.09 9.59
C LEU A 160 -15.13 12.32 10.32
N GLN A 161 -15.22 11.02 10.11
CA GLN A 161 -16.36 10.18 10.52
C GLN A 161 -15.91 9.09 11.49
N CYS A 162 -16.53 9.02 12.67
CA CYS A 162 -16.09 8.12 13.73
C CYS A 162 -17.24 7.47 14.48
N LYS A 163 -17.49 6.18 14.25
CA LYS A 163 -18.69 5.46 14.73
C LYS A 163 -18.32 4.14 15.41
N GLU A 164 -19.05 3.78 16.48
CA GLU A 164 -18.91 2.50 17.19
C GLU A 164 -17.52 2.17 17.78
N ASN A 165 -16.56 3.12 17.82
CA ASN A 165 -15.24 2.88 18.42
C ASN A 165 -15.33 2.88 19.95
N VAL A 166 -14.55 2.03 20.61
CA VAL A 166 -14.50 1.90 22.07
C VAL A 166 -13.04 1.81 22.54
N PRO A 167 -12.51 2.79 23.29
CA PRO A 167 -13.10 4.10 23.60
C PRO A 167 -13.31 4.95 22.34
N ALA A 168 -14.15 5.99 22.47
CA ALA A 168 -14.31 7.02 21.44
C ALA A 168 -12.95 7.67 21.08
N PRO A 169 -12.73 8.08 19.83
CA PRO A 169 -11.45 8.65 19.40
C PRO A 169 -11.09 9.94 20.14
N THR A 170 -9.80 10.16 20.35
CA THR A 170 -9.26 11.32 21.06
C THR A 170 -8.32 12.13 20.16
N GLY A 171 -8.02 13.37 20.54
CA GLY A 171 -7.08 14.23 19.80
C GLY A 171 -7.58 15.66 19.70
N GLY A 172 -7.31 16.31 18.56
CA GLY A 172 -7.65 17.71 18.34
C GLY A 172 -6.83 18.34 17.20
N GLY A 173 -7.15 19.58 16.86
CA GLY A 173 -6.43 20.35 15.84
C GLY A 173 -6.67 19.88 14.40
N ASN A 174 -7.69 19.04 14.15
CA ASN A 174 -7.97 18.57 12.79
C ASN A 174 -8.73 19.66 12.01
N THR A 175 -8.16 20.06 10.87
CA THR A 175 -8.81 20.96 9.91
C THR A 175 -9.56 20.11 8.90
N VAL A 176 -10.89 20.23 8.87
CA VAL A 176 -11.77 19.41 8.02
C VAL A 176 -12.60 20.36 7.16
N GLN A 177 -12.67 20.13 5.85
CA GLN A 177 -13.46 20.95 4.94
C GLN A 177 -14.92 20.46 4.82
N GLY A 178 -15.14 19.14 4.97
CA GLY A 178 -16.47 18.56 5.15
C GLY A 178 -16.92 18.54 6.62
N SER A 179 -17.73 17.55 6.97
CA SER A 179 -18.30 17.38 8.31
C SER A 179 -17.34 16.72 9.31
N LYS A 180 -17.59 16.95 10.61
CA LYS A 180 -17.04 16.16 11.72
C LYS A 180 -18.20 15.43 12.40
N GLU A 181 -18.23 14.10 12.30
CA GLU A 181 -19.41 13.30 12.58
C GLU A 181 -19.24 12.38 13.79
N ASP A 182 -20.38 12.03 14.40
CA ASP A 182 -20.50 11.11 15.53
C ASP A 182 -19.46 11.39 16.64
N GLN A 183 -18.61 10.40 16.95
CA GLN A 183 -17.63 10.46 18.03
C GLN A 183 -16.49 11.46 17.76
N CYS A 184 -16.30 11.91 16.51
CA CYS A 184 -15.25 12.87 16.13
C CYS A 184 -15.76 14.29 15.90
N SER A 185 -17.03 14.57 16.17
CA SER A 185 -17.65 15.90 16.16
C SER A 185 -16.90 17.00 16.96
N ARG A 186 -15.95 16.62 17.83
CA ARG A 186 -15.17 17.53 18.69
C ARG A 186 -13.65 17.55 18.45
N LEU A 187 -13.11 16.82 17.46
CA LEU A 187 -11.66 16.71 17.20
C LEU A 187 -11.12 17.75 16.20
#